data_AF-J8AUC5-F1
#
_entry.id   AF-J8AUC5-F1
#
_cell.length_a   1.000
_cell.length_b   1.000
_cell.length_c   1.000
_cell.angle_alpha   90.00
_cell.angle_beta   90.00
_cell.angle_gamma   90.00
#
_symmetry.space_group_name_H-M   'P 1'
#
loop_
_entity.id
_entity.type
_entity.pdbx_description
1 polymer ?
#
loop_
_entity_poly.entity_id
_entity_poly.type
_entity_poly.pdbx_seq_one_letter_code
_entity_poly.pdbx_strand_id
1 'polypeptide(L)'
;MISLEGIFCNYVRAFPLEMERMFKAVQYLVEQGIGGDVLELISRKSFRDTNEQYLSRLQKEALAREDGLHILCRALLKWYDSWKGSFENFDVKNARSKYDEQPLHTWLHCLLTGQQHIYQDLIQEELVVIENSKWNEMKRNVNQAEKSLKYLEQEEKVQYQKEKIQRLLKLYEKDEEVQIKEMLLDKKIAVFLESRWTDEQIEELKAKYHFCNIEQFSSIVPTSDIGNFDYYLFLTSQAAHSAKYALDSKISRDKIFLISYINKERVIEEWLKQLKGKRLNYGNNIC
;
A
#
# COMPACT_ATOMS: atom_id res chain seq x y z
N MET A 1 15.87 16.46 -36.64
CA MET A 1 15.22 17.37 -35.67
C MET A 1 14.52 16.48 -34.67
N ILE A 2 14.94 16.46 -33.41
CA ILE A 2 14.31 15.58 -32.40
C ILE A 2 13.02 16.28 -31.96
N SER A 3 11.86 15.64 -32.16
CA SER A 3 10.58 16.19 -31.69
C SER A 3 10.53 16.18 -30.16
N LEU A 4 9.76 17.10 -29.57
CA LEU A 4 9.51 17.11 -28.12
C LEU A 4 8.98 15.75 -27.64
N GLU A 5 8.12 15.12 -28.44
CA GLU A 5 7.65 13.73 -28.28
C GLU A 5 8.82 12.74 -28.16
N GLY A 6 9.84 12.85 -29.03
CA GLY A 6 10.99 11.97 -29.02
C GLY A 6 11.89 12.14 -27.79
N ILE A 7 12.09 13.37 -27.33
CA ILE A 7 12.86 13.66 -26.11
C ILE A 7 12.12 13.10 -24.89
N PHE A 8 10.81 13.34 -24.80
CA PHE A 8 9.97 12.84 -23.72
C PHE A 8 9.95 11.31 -23.67
N CYS A 9 9.76 10.64 -24.81
CA CYS A 9 9.83 9.18 -24.87
C CYS A 9 11.19 8.61 -24.44
N ASN A 10 12.28 9.23 -24.87
CA ASN A 10 13.62 8.77 -24.50
C ASN A 10 13.87 8.92 -23.00
N TYR A 11 13.41 10.03 -22.41
CA TYR A 11 13.52 10.26 -20.98
C TYR A 11 12.72 9.21 -20.18
N VAL A 12 11.45 9.01 -20.52
CA VAL A 12 10.60 8.02 -19.83
C VAL A 12 11.14 6.59 -19.98
N ARG A 13 11.73 6.25 -21.15
CA ARG A 13 12.39 4.95 -21.36
C ARG A 13 13.65 4.78 -20.52
N ALA A 14 14.37 5.86 -20.23
CA ALA A 14 15.63 5.80 -19.48
C ALA A 14 15.40 5.64 -17.97
N PHE A 15 14.26 6.11 -17.44
CA PHE A 15 13.99 6.15 -16.00
C PHE A 15 12.73 5.36 -15.62
N PRO A 16 12.84 4.21 -14.94
CA PRO A 16 11.70 3.36 -14.57
C PRO A 16 10.59 4.07 -13.77
N LEU A 17 10.96 4.98 -12.86
CA LEU A 17 10.00 5.74 -12.05
C LEU A 17 9.15 6.70 -12.92
N GLU A 18 9.74 7.26 -13.97
CA GLU A 18 9.06 8.14 -14.90
C GLU A 18 8.10 7.35 -15.79
N MET A 19 8.44 6.11 -16.11
CA MET A 19 7.55 5.18 -16.80
C MET A 19 6.35 4.79 -15.93
N GLU A 20 6.56 4.55 -14.64
CA GLU A 20 5.47 4.31 -13.69
C GLU A 20 4.53 5.52 -13.58
N ARG A 21 5.09 6.74 -13.45
CA ARG A 21 4.32 7.98 -13.40
C ARG A 21 3.55 8.23 -14.69
N MET A 22 4.15 7.96 -15.85
CA MET A 22 3.47 8.00 -17.15
C MET A 22 2.27 7.04 -17.17
N PHE A 23 2.41 5.81 -16.67
CA PHE A 23 1.28 4.87 -16.63
C PHE A 23 0.20 5.29 -15.63
N LYS A 24 0.55 5.90 -14.49
CA LYS A 24 -0.43 6.51 -13.57
C LYS A 24 -1.18 7.67 -14.23
N ALA A 25 -0.48 8.51 -14.99
CA ALA A 25 -1.12 9.59 -15.76
C ALA A 25 -2.06 9.05 -16.85
N VAL A 26 -1.65 7.99 -17.56
CA VAL A 26 -2.51 7.32 -18.55
C VAL A 26 -3.72 6.66 -17.90
N GLN A 27 -3.56 6.05 -16.72
CA GLN A 27 -4.70 5.53 -15.95
C GLN A 27 -5.70 6.63 -15.63
N TYR A 28 -5.21 7.77 -15.13
CA TYR A 28 -6.06 8.93 -14.86
C TYR A 28 -6.80 9.39 -16.12
N LEU A 29 -6.13 9.46 -17.28
CA LEU A 29 -6.80 9.80 -18.54
C LEU A 29 -7.94 8.84 -18.89
N VAL A 30 -7.71 7.54 -18.75
CA VAL A 30 -8.73 6.51 -19.02
C VAL A 30 -9.92 6.64 -18.07
N GLU A 31 -9.66 6.87 -16.79
CA GLU A 31 -10.70 7.04 -15.77
C GLU A 31 -11.55 8.30 -16.00
N GLN A 32 -10.91 9.39 -16.43
CA GLN A 32 -11.59 10.65 -16.74
C GLN A 32 -12.18 10.70 -18.16
N GLY A 33 -11.97 9.66 -18.98
CA GLY A 33 -12.42 9.61 -20.37
C GLY A 33 -11.72 10.63 -21.29
N ILE A 34 -10.51 11.04 -20.95
CA ILE A 34 -9.72 12.04 -21.68
C ILE A 34 -8.79 11.34 -22.68
N GLY A 35 -8.67 11.88 -23.90
CA GLY A 35 -7.66 11.42 -24.87
C GLY A 35 -7.91 10.01 -25.45
N GLY A 36 -9.14 9.50 -25.33
CA GLY A 36 -9.53 8.17 -25.83
C GLY A 36 -9.23 7.96 -27.32
N ASP A 37 -9.36 9.01 -28.13
CA ASP A 37 -9.08 8.97 -29.57
C ASP A 37 -7.61 8.63 -29.89
N VAL A 38 -6.68 9.10 -29.07
CA VAL A 38 -5.24 8.81 -29.23
C VAL A 38 -4.89 7.45 -28.62
N LEU A 39 -5.47 7.11 -27.47
CA LEU A 39 -5.22 5.84 -26.77
C LEU A 39 -5.77 4.62 -27.54
N GLU A 40 -6.85 4.80 -28.30
CA GLU A 40 -7.42 3.79 -29.20
C GLU A 40 -6.48 3.36 -30.34
N LEU A 41 -5.48 4.17 -30.68
CA LEU A 41 -4.44 3.80 -31.65
C LEU A 41 -3.53 2.68 -31.13
N ILE A 42 -3.42 2.53 -29.80
CA ILE A 42 -2.68 1.44 -29.16
C ILE A 42 -3.61 0.24 -29.02
N SER A 43 -4.72 0.43 -28.31
CA SER A 43 -5.70 -0.61 -28.01
C SER A 43 -7.10 -0.04 -28.03
N ARG A 44 -8.02 -0.70 -28.75
CA ARG A 44 -9.45 -0.32 -28.73
C ARG A 44 -10.10 -0.82 -27.45
N LYS A 45 -10.91 0.02 -26.81
CA LYS A 45 -11.71 -0.37 -25.64
C LYS A 45 -12.94 -1.13 -26.10
N SER A 46 -13.12 -2.37 -25.66
CA SER A 46 -14.36 -3.11 -25.89
C SER A 46 -15.43 -2.64 -24.93
N PHE A 47 -16.70 -2.64 -25.34
CA PHE A 47 -17.83 -2.33 -24.46
C PHE A 47 -17.91 -3.26 -23.24
N ARG A 48 -17.35 -4.47 -23.36
CA ARG A 48 -17.31 -5.47 -22.28
C ARG A 48 -16.11 -5.34 -21.34
N ASP A 49 -15.13 -4.50 -21.68
CA ASP A 49 -13.91 -4.38 -20.86
C ASP A 49 -14.15 -3.48 -19.65
N THR A 50 -13.68 -3.92 -18.49
CA THR A 50 -13.51 -3.00 -17.35
C THR A 50 -12.35 -2.03 -17.61
N ASN A 51 -12.32 -0.90 -16.90
CA ASN A 51 -11.22 0.06 -17.02
C ASN A 51 -9.86 -0.59 -16.70
N GLU A 52 -9.80 -1.48 -15.71
CA GLU A 52 -8.58 -2.21 -15.34
C GLU A 52 -8.11 -3.17 -16.45
N GLN A 53 -9.04 -3.92 -17.05
CA GLN A 53 -8.74 -4.82 -18.16
C GLN A 53 -8.21 -4.06 -19.38
N TYR A 54 -8.85 -2.92 -19.69
CA TYR A 54 -8.42 -2.05 -20.76
C TYR A 54 -7.03 -1.45 -20.49
N LEU A 55 -6.79 -0.95 -19.27
CA LEU A 55 -5.52 -0.37 -18.86
C LEU A 55 -4.38 -1.39 -18.95
N SER A 56 -4.59 -2.60 -18.41
CA SER A 56 -3.59 -3.68 -18.44
C SER A 56 -3.19 -4.05 -19.86
N ARG A 57 -4.17 -4.15 -20.77
CA ARG A 57 -3.92 -4.42 -22.19
C ARG A 57 -3.18 -3.26 -22.85
N LEU A 58 -3.60 -2.03 -22.59
CA LEU A 58 -3.00 -0.84 -23.16
C LEU A 58 -1.53 -0.67 -22.74
N GLN A 59 -1.20 -0.91 -21.47
CA GLN A 59 0.19 -0.90 -20.99
C GLN A 59 1.05 -1.97 -21.68
N LYS A 60 0.53 -3.20 -21.78
CA LYS A 60 1.23 -4.33 -22.43
C LYS A 60 1.49 -4.06 -23.91
N GLU A 61 0.49 -3.56 -24.63
CA GLU A 61 0.60 -3.25 -26.06
C GLU A 61 1.50 -2.03 -26.31
N ALA A 62 1.47 -1.02 -25.43
CA ALA A 62 2.34 0.15 -25.53
C ALA A 62 3.82 -0.20 -25.40
N LEU A 63 4.17 -1.18 -24.56
CA LEU A 63 5.54 -1.65 -24.36
C LEU A 63 6.00 -2.61 -25.46
N ALA A 64 5.09 -3.41 -26.02
CA ALA A 64 5.41 -4.36 -27.08
C ALA A 64 5.62 -3.70 -28.45
N ARG A 65 4.99 -2.54 -28.69
CA ARG A 65 5.07 -1.80 -29.95
C ARG A 65 6.23 -0.81 -29.97
N GLU A 66 6.89 -0.69 -31.13
CA GLU A 66 7.98 0.29 -31.33
C GLU A 66 7.50 1.74 -31.11
N ASP A 67 6.29 2.04 -31.57
CA ASP A 67 5.63 3.35 -31.51
C ASP A 67 4.69 3.53 -30.30
N GLY A 68 4.43 2.47 -29.52
CA GLY A 68 3.40 2.48 -28.48
C GLY A 68 3.62 3.57 -27.43
N LEU A 69 4.87 3.71 -26.97
CA LEU A 69 5.27 4.78 -26.04
C LEU A 69 5.18 6.19 -26.65
N HIS A 70 5.43 6.33 -27.96
CA HIS A 70 5.23 7.60 -28.65
C HIS A 70 3.77 8.02 -28.67
N ILE A 71 2.87 7.06 -28.89
CA ILE A 71 1.43 7.32 -28.87
C ILE A 71 0.97 7.73 -27.46
N LEU A 72 1.47 7.08 -26.39
CA LEU A 72 1.17 7.50 -25.01
C LEU A 72 1.68 8.91 -24.72
N CYS A 73 2.90 9.23 -25.15
CA CYS A 73 3.47 10.56 -24.98
C CYS A 73 2.66 11.62 -25.72
N ARG A 74 2.15 11.32 -26.91
CA ARG A 74 1.23 12.21 -27.64
C ARG A 74 -0.07 12.43 -26.89
N ALA A 75 -0.66 11.39 -26.32
CA ALA A 75 -1.87 11.52 -25.51
C ALA A 75 -1.64 12.43 -24.30
N LEU A 76 -0.49 12.29 -23.63
CA LEU A 76 -0.11 13.15 -22.51
C LEU A 76 0.17 14.59 -22.92
N LEU A 77 0.80 14.84 -24.07
CA LEU A 77 0.99 16.21 -24.58
C LEU A 77 -0.34 16.88 -24.93
N LYS A 78 -1.25 16.15 -25.59
CA LYS A 78 -2.59 16.65 -25.88
C LYS A 78 -3.36 16.98 -24.61
N TRP A 79 -3.21 16.14 -23.58
CA TRP A 79 -3.77 16.41 -22.26
C TRP A 79 -3.12 17.65 -21.62
N TYR A 80 -1.80 17.75 -21.62
CA TYR A 80 -1.07 18.90 -21.10
C TYR A 80 -1.56 20.22 -21.71
N ASP A 81 -1.76 20.25 -23.03
CA ASP A 81 -2.25 21.43 -23.73
C ASP A 81 -3.63 21.90 -23.26
N SER A 82 -4.47 21.02 -22.69
CA SER A 82 -5.81 21.39 -22.22
C SER A 82 -5.80 22.14 -20.89
N TRP A 83 -4.70 22.10 -20.13
CA TRP A 83 -4.64 22.68 -18.79
C TRP A 83 -3.35 23.43 -18.48
N LYS A 84 -2.34 23.46 -19.37
CA LYS A 84 -1.06 24.16 -19.14
C LYS A 84 -1.19 25.61 -18.65
N GLY A 85 -2.27 26.31 -19.02
CA GLY A 85 -2.57 27.67 -18.55
C GLY A 85 -2.75 27.77 -17.03
N SER A 86 -3.21 26.72 -16.35
CA SER A 86 -3.35 26.69 -14.89
C SER A 86 -2.01 26.65 -14.13
N PHE A 87 -0.90 26.48 -14.86
CA PHE A 87 0.47 26.46 -14.38
C PHE A 87 1.30 27.66 -14.87
N GLU A 88 0.70 28.71 -15.45
CA GLU A 88 1.45 29.88 -15.97
C GLU A 88 2.34 30.57 -14.91
N ASN A 89 1.93 30.56 -13.65
CA ASN A 89 2.68 31.13 -12.54
C ASN A 89 3.37 30.07 -11.66
N PHE A 90 3.59 28.86 -12.18
CA PHE A 90 4.22 27.78 -11.41
C PHE A 90 5.65 28.16 -11.01
N ASP A 91 5.94 28.10 -9.71
CA ASP A 91 7.25 28.40 -9.14
C ASP A 91 7.51 27.56 -7.87
N VAL A 92 8.72 27.65 -7.33
CA VAL A 92 9.11 26.89 -6.11
C VAL A 92 8.21 27.24 -4.91
N LYS A 93 7.66 28.46 -4.85
CA LYS A 93 6.85 28.94 -3.72
C LYS A 93 5.46 28.31 -3.71
N ASN A 94 4.86 28.11 -4.88
CA ASN A 94 3.53 27.51 -5.02
C ASN A 94 3.53 26.03 -5.46
N ALA A 95 4.71 25.49 -5.78
CA ALA A 95 4.89 24.10 -6.22
C ALA A 95 4.25 23.09 -5.27
N ARG A 96 4.36 23.30 -3.95
CA ARG A 96 3.79 22.38 -2.96
C ARG A 96 2.27 22.33 -3.02
N SER A 97 1.61 23.49 -3.05
CA SER A 97 0.15 23.57 -3.19
C SER A 97 -0.33 22.89 -4.47
N LYS A 98 0.36 23.15 -5.59
CA LYS A 98 0.03 22.55 -6.89
C LYS A 98 0.22 21.04 -6.90
N TYR A 99 1.27 20.55 -6.25
CA TYR A 99 1.53 19.12 -6.11
C TYR A 99 0.46 18.43 -5.25
N ASP A 100 0.11 19.02 -4.11
CA ASP A 100 -0.88 18.45 -3.19
C ASP A 100 -2.29 18.40 -3.84
N GLU A 101 -2.64 19.41 -4.65
CA GLU A 101 -3.91 19.43 -5.40
C GLU A 101 -3.91 18.53 -6.65
N GLN A 102 -2.83 18.57 -7.43
CA GLN A 102 -2.74 17.98 -8.76
C GLN A 102 -1.36 17.36 -9.02
N PRO A 103 -1.04 16.21 -8.38
CA PRO A 103 0.31 15.65 -8.40
C PRO A 103 0.77 15.19 -9.80
N LEU A 104 -0.14 14.59 -10.58
CA LEU A 104 0.15 14.14 -11.95
C LEU A 104 0.31 15.31 -12.94
N HIS A 105 -0.42 16.40 -12.73
CA HIS A 105 -0.29 17.60 -13.56
C HIS A 105 1.03 18.31 -13.25
N THR A 106 1.36 18.42 -11.95
CA THR A 106 2.63 18.99 -11.50
C THR A 106 3.82 18.19 -12.02
N TRP A 107 3.75 16.86 -11.97
CA TRP A 107 4.76 15.98 -12.59
C TRP A 107 4.97 16.30 -14.07
N LEU A 108 3.89 16.25 -14.87
CA LEU A 108 3.98 16.42 -16.31
C LEU A 108 4.44 17.84 -16.68
N HIS A 109 4.00 18.86 -15.94
CA HIS A 109 4.45 20.24 -16.14
C HIS A 109 5.95 20.39 -15.87
N CYS A 110 6.44 19.94 -14.71
CA CYS A 110 7.86 20.00 -14.36
C CYS A 110 8.72 19.24 -15.38
N LEU A 111 8.24 18.09 -15.85
CA LEU A 111 8.94 17.29 -16.84
C LEU A 111 9.05 18.01 -18.20
N LEU A 112 7.95 18.59 -18.69
CA LEU A 112 7.91 19.26 -20.00
C LEU A 112 8.60 20.62 -20.00
N THR A 113 8.67 21.31 -18.87
CA THR A 113 9.35 22.61 -18.72
C THR A 113 10.82 22.48 -18.31
N GLY A 114 11.29 21.27 -18.01
CA GLY A 114 12.67 21.03 -17.56
C GLY A 114 12.92 21.37 -16.08
N GLN A 115 11.86 21.58 -15.29
CA GLN A 115 11.91 21.90 -13.87
C GLN A 115 11.80 20.65 -12.97
N GLN A 116 12.32 19.50 -13.43
CA GLN A 116 12.17 18.22 -12.72
C GLN A 116 12.74 18.23 -11.30
N HIS A 117 13.77 19.04 -11.03
CA HIS A 117 14.33 19.22 -9.69
C HIS A 117 13.27 19.67 -8.66
N ILE A 118 12.37 20.59 -9.05
CA ILE A 118 11.27 21.06 -8.17
C ILE A 118 10.36 19.88 -7.82
N TYR A 119 10.02 19.04 -8.80
CA TYR A 119 9.19 17.86 -8.57
C TYR A 119 9.87 16.82 -7.68
N GLN A 120 11.17 16.61 -7.85
CA GLN A 120 11.96 15.69 -7.02
C GLN A 120 12.03 16.13 -5.56
N ASP A 121 12.19 17.43 -5.32
CA ASP A 121 12.17 18.01 -3.97
C ASP A 121 10.81 17.81 -3.29
N LEU A 122 9.71 17.91 -4.05
CA LEU A 122 8.35 17.75 -3.54
C LEU A 122 8.04 16.32 -3.06
N ILE A 123 8.54 15.33 -3.79
CA ILE A 123 8.34 13.90 -3.48
C ILE A 123 9.37 13.37 -2.46
N GLN A 124 10.34 14.19 -2.06
CA GLN A 124 11.40 13.82 -1.11
C GLN A 124 12.22 12.59 -1.55
N GLU A 125 12.35 12.35 -2.86
CA GLU A 125 13.18 11.27 -3.38
C GLU A 125 14.66 11.71 -3.40
N GLU A 126 15.49 11.09 -2.55
CA GLU A 126 16.94 11.27 -2.64
C GLU A 126 17.48 10.66 -3.94
N LEU A 127 18.17 11.48 -4.74
CA LEU A 127 18.86 11.06 -5.96
C LEU A 127 20.06 10.16 -5.62
N VAL A 128 19.90 8.84 -5.80
CA VAL A 128 21.05 7.92 -5.85
C VAL A 128 21.63 7.94 -7.26
N VAL A 129 22.69 8.71 -7.46
CA VAL A 129 23.44 8.73 -8.72
C VAL A 129 24.21 7.42 -8.86
N ILE A 130 23.81 6.56 -9.79
CA ILE A 130 24.55 5.34 -10.15
C ILE A 130 25.43 5.64 -11.37
N GLU A 131 26.72 5.39 -11.24
CA GLU A 131 27.68 5.55 -12.34
C GLU A 131 27.30 4.69 -13.55
N ASN A 132 27.44 5.26 -14.75
CA ASN A 132 27.08 4.60 -16.01
C ASN A 132 27.84 3.27 -16.23
N SER A 133 29.03 3.12 -15.66
CA SER A 133 29.79 1.85 -15.62
C SER A 133 29.03 0.75 -14.88
N LYS A 134 28.58 1.04 -13.64
CA LYS A 134 27.80 0.12 -12.80
C LYS A 134 26.43 -0.22 -13.40
N TRP A 135 25.79 0.75 -14.04
CA TRP A 135 24.54 0.53 -14.76
C TRP A 135 24.70 -0.45 -15.94
N ASN A 136 25.73 -0.25 -16.76
CA ASN A 136 26.01 -1.12 -17.90
C ASN A 136 26.46 -2.52 -17.45
N GLU A 137 27.13 -2.65 -16.32
CA GLU A 137 27.49 -3.92 -15.71
C GLU A 137 26.24 -4.68 -15.22
N MET A 138 25.33 -4.01 -14.50
CA MET A 138 24.04 -4.60 -14.11
C MET A 138 23.22 -5.05 -15.32
N LYS A 139 23.15 -4.24 -16.38
CA LYS A 139 22.39 -4.57 -17.60
C LYS A 139 22.99 -5.76 -18.37
N ARG A 140 24.32 -5.90 -18.39
CA ARG A 140 25.01 -7.06 -18.99
C ARG A 140 24.77 -8.33 -18.20
N ASN A 141 24.74 -8.25 -16.87
CA ASN A 141 24.50 -9.38 -15.99
C ASN A 141 23.05 -9.90 -16.09
N VAL A 142 22.07 -9.02 -16.30
CA VAL A 142 20.67 -9.38 -16.54
C VAL A 142 20.49 -10.11 -17.90
N ASN A 143 21.10 -9.60 -18.97
CA ASN A 143 21.01 -10.23 -20.30
C ASN A 143 21.77 -11.57 -20.40
N GLN A 144 22.81 -11.78 -19.60
CA GLN A 144 23.50 -13.08 -19.49
C GLN A 144 22.71 -14.09 -18.63
N ALA A 145 21.95 -13.62 -17.64
CA ALA A 145 21.05 -14.46 -16.84
C ALA A 145 19.87 -15.01 -17.67
N GLU A 146 19.31 -14.23 -18.59
CA GLU A 146 18.17 -14.65 -19.45
C GLU A 146 18.53 -15.79 -20.43
N LYS A 147 19.77 -15.87 -20.89
CA LYS A 147 20.21 -16.95 -21.81
C LYS A 147 20.47 -18.28 -21.10
N SER A 148 20.79 -18.25 -19.81
CA SER A 148 21.09 -19.45 -19.00
C SER A 148 19.84 -20.09 -18.37
N LEU A 149 18.72 -19.35 -18.30
CA LEU A 149 17.48 -19.77 -17.63
C LEU A 149 16.66 -20.85 -18.36
N LYS A 150 16.80 -21.02 -19.68
CA LYS A 150 15.92 -21.94 -20.45
C LYS A 150 16.13 -23.43 -20.19
N TYR A 151 17.25 -23.85 -19.59
CA TYR A 151 17.56 -25.28 -19.38
C TYR A 151 17.48 -25.73 -17.91
N LEU A 152 17.43 -24.81 -16.93
CA LEU A 152 17.40 -25.13 -15.48
C LEU A 152 15.99 -25.01 -14.86
N GLU A 153 15.01 -24.48 -15.60
CA GLU A 153 13.71 -24.05 -15.09
C GLU A 153 12.73 -25.16 -14.63
N GLN A 154 13.04 -26.44 -14.83
CA GLN A 154 12.13 -27.53 -14.40
C GLN A 154 12.47 -28.14 -13.04
N GLU A 155 13.74 -28.20 -12.62
CA GLU A 155 14.12 -28.85 -11.36
C GLU A 155 14.38 -27.86 -10.20
N GLU A 156 14.92 -26.66 -10.46
CA GLU A 156 15.20 -25.67 -9.40
C GLU A 156 13.96 -24.87 -8.92
N LYS A 157 12.88 -24.78 -9.72
CA LYS A 157 11.67 -24.02 -9.33
C LYS A 157 11.01 -24.56 -8.07
N VAL A 158 11.08 -25.87 -7.82
CA VAL A 158 10.49 -26.50 -6.62
C VAL A 158 11.34 -26.20 -5.37
N GLN A 159 12.65 -26.09 -5.51
CA GLN A 159 13.59 -25.88 -4.41
C GLN A 159 13.70 -24.39 -4.01
N TYR A 160 13.80 -23.49 -5.00
CA TYR A 160 13.85 -22.03 -4.78
C TYR A 160 12.53 -21.47 -4.24
N GLN A 161 11.38 -22.02 -4.64
CA GLN A 161 10.09 -21.64 -4.03
C GLN A 161 10.04 -22.02 -2.54
N LYS A 162 10.53 -23.21 -2.17
CA LYS A 162 10.63 -23.61 -0.75
C LYS A 162 11.59 -22.74 0.03
N GLU A 163 12.77 -22.42 -0.50
CA GLU A 163 13.74 -21.53 0.18
C GLU A 163 13.28 -20.08 0.25
N LYS A 164 12.61 -19.57 -0.78
CA LYS A 164 12.03 -18.21 -0.80
C LYS A 164 10.84 -18.11 0.14
N ILE A 165 9.97 -19.12 0.20
CA ILE A 165 8.90 -19.22 1.18
C ILE A 165 9.50 -19.32 2.59
N GLN A 166 10.53 -20.12 2.82
CA GLN A 166 11.21 -20.18 4.12
C GLN A 166 11.93 -18.88 4.48
N ARG A 167 12.50 -18.14 3.52
CA ARG A 167 13.09 -16.81 3.76
C ARG A 167 12.04 -15.74 4.03
N LEU A 168 10.91 -15.78 3.33
CA LEU A 168 9.76 -14.89 3.57
C LEU A 168 9.12 -15.20 4.92
N LEU A 169 8.94 -16.46 5.27
CA LEU A 169 8.51 -16.90 6.60
C LEU A 169 9.52 -16.47 7.67
N LYS A 170 10.84 -16.61 7.43
CA LYS A 170 11.89 -16.10 8.33
C LYS A 170 11.93 -14.59 8.47
N LEU A 171 11.56 -13.84 7.43
CA LEU A 171 11.45 -12.37 7.47
C LEU A 171 10.18 -11.93 8.20
N TYR A 172 9.08 -12.66 7.99
CA TYR A 172 7.84 -12.48 8.75
C TYR A 172 8.07 -12.82 10.23
N GLU A 173 8.80 -13.90 10.55
CA GLU A 173 9.23 -14.29 11.90
C GLU A 173 10.16 -13.27 12.56
N LYS A 174 10.90 -12.46 11.78
CA LYS A 174 11.89 -11.52 12.30
C LYS A 174 11.32 -10.19 12.80
N ASP A 175 10.05 -9.89 12.51
CA ASP A 175 9.41 -8.63 12.87
C ASP A 175 8.05 -8.86 13.53
N GLU A 176 8.08 -9.48 14.72
CA GLU A 176 6.88 -9.80 15.51
C GLU A 176 5.97 -8.57 15.73
N GLU A 177 6.56 -7.37 15.78
CA GLU A 177 5.83 -6.13 15.98
C GLU A 177 4.94 -5.79 14.78
N VAL A 178 5.44 -6.01 13.55
CA VAL A 178 4.69 -5.79 12.31
C VAL A 178 3.52 -6.76 12.20
N GLN A 179 3.72 -8.04 12.52
CA GLN A 179 2.64 -9.03 12.51
C GLN A 179 1.51 -8.68 13.49
N ILE A 180 1.89 -8.19 14.68
CA ILE A 180 0.93 -7.76 15.69
C ILE A 180 0.14 -6.55 15.20
N LYS A 181 0.81 -5.56 14.63
CA LYS A 181 0.16 -4.35 14.08
C LYS A 181 -0.79 -4.70 12.94
N GLU A 182 -0.40 -5.59 12.02
CA GLU A 182 -1.27 -6.06 10.93
C GLU A 182 -2.52 -6.78 11.45
N MET A 183 -2.37 -7.65 12.45
CA MET A 183 -3.50 -8.38 13.05
C MET A 183 -4.50 -7.45 13.76
N LEU A 184 -4.02 -6.34 14.31
CA LEU A 184 -4.76 -5.41 15.13
C LEU A 184 -5.31 -4.20 14.35
N LEU A 185 -4.84 -4.00 13.12
CA LEU A 185 -5.27 -2.95 12.21
C LEU A 185 -6.80 -2.94 12.04
N ASP A 186 -7.39 -1.75 12.20
CA ASP A 186 -8.81 -1.45 12.06
C ASP A 186 -9.75 -2.25 12.98
N LYS A 187 -9.22 -2.90 14.02
CA LYS A 187 -10.02 -3.68 14.97
C LYS A 187 -10.75 -2.77 15.96
N LYS A 188 -11.95 -3.20 16.34
CA LYS A 188 -12.77 -2.58 17.39
C LYS A 188 -12.66 -3.39 18.67
N ILE A 189 -12.29 -2.71 19.76
CA ILE A 189 -12.08 -3.33 21.06
C ILE A 189 -13.08 -2.78 22.08
N ALA A 190 -13.73 -3.68 22.81
CA ALA A 190 -14.44 -3.35 24.03
C ALA A 190 -13.59 -3.74 25.23
N VAL A 191 -13.33 -2.80 26.14
CA VAL A 191 -12.56 -3.05 27.37
C VAL A 191 -13.48 -2.86 28.57
N PHE A 192 -13.60 -3.89 29.40
CA PHE A 192 -14.37 -3.88 30.64
C PHE A 192 -13.40 -3.74 31.82
N LEU A 193 -13.56 -2.66 32.58
CA LEU A 193 -12.62 -2.25 33.60
C LEU A 193 -13.33 -1.55 34.77
N GLU A 194 -12.70 -1.62 35.95
CA GLU A 194 -13.18 -0.96 37.17
C GLU A 194 -12.81 0.53 37.20
N SER A 195 -11.65 0.90 36.65
CA SER A 195 -11.13 2.28 36.62
C SER A 195 -10.74 2.69 35.20
N ARG A 196 -11.36 3.75 34.68
CA ARG A 196 -11.18 4.22 33.29
C ARG A 196 -9.74 4.62 32.98
N TRP A 197 -9.25 4.14 31.84
CA TRP A 197 -8.06 4.71 31.21
C TRP A 197 -8.37 6.12 30.74
N THR A 198 -7.36 6.98 30.76
CA THR A 198 -7.47 8.34 30.26
C THR A 198 -7.56 8.35 28.73
N ASP A 199 -8.12 9.42 28.17
CA ASP A 199 -8.23 9.56 26.72
C ASP A 199 -6.86 9.55 26.04
N GLU A 200 -5.85 10.14 26.66
CA GLU A 200 -4.46 10.10 26.19
C GLU A 200 -3.93 8.66 26.06
N GLN A 201 -4.23 7.80 27.04
CA GLN A 201 -3.81 6.39 27.02
C GLN A 201 -4.51 5.62 25.89
N ILE A 202 -5.76 5.95 25.59
CA ILE A 202 -6.52 5.34 24.48
C ILE A 202 -5.95 5.76 23.13
N GLU A 203 -5.69 7.06 22.95
CA GLU A 203 -5.16 7.59 21.70
C GLU A 203 -3.74 7.09 21.41
N GLU A 204 -2.91 6.94 22.44
CA GLU A 204 -1.59 6.31 22.30
C GLU A 204 -1.71 4.86 21.79
N LEU A 205 -2.67 4.09 22.31
CA LEU A 205 -2.90 2.70 21.87
C LEU A 205 -3.46 2.64 20.45
N LYS A 206 -4.40 3.52 20.09
CA LYS A 206 -4.93 3.63 18.72
C LYS A 206 -3.82 3.98 17.75
N ALA A 207 -2.95 4.93 18.08
CA ALA A 207 -1.83 5.32 17.22
C ALA A 207 -0.78 4.20 17.07
N LYS A 208 -0.48 3.47 18.15
CA LYS A 208 0.56 2.43 18.16
C LYS A 208 0.15 1.16 17.38
N TYR A 209 -1.13 0.79 17.44
CA TYR A 209 -1.62 -0.47 16.85
C TYR A 209 -2.69 -0.27 15.76
N HIS A 210 -2.99 0.98 15.40
CA HIS A 210 -3.96 1.36 14.36
C HIS A 210 -5.37 0.80 14.59
N PHE A 211 -5.86 0.86 15.83
CA PHE A 211 -7.22 0.44 16.16
C PHE A 211 -8.26 1.40 15.58
N CYS A 212 -9.36 0.86 15.05
CA CYS A 212 -10.49 1.65 14.58
C CYS A 212 -11.22 2.32 15.77
N ASN A 213 -11.46 1.55 16.84
CA ASN A 213 -12.08 2.08 18.06
C ASN A 213 -11.72 1.27 19.31
N ILE A 214 -11.63 1.95 20.45
CA ILE A 214 -11.52 1.34 21.78
C ILE A 214 -12.61 1.95 22.65
N GLU A 215 -13.57 1.13 23.08
CA GLU A 215 -14.68 1.56 23.92
C GLU A 215 -14.55 0.97 25.34
N GLN A 216 -14.74 1.81 26.36
CA GLN A 216 -14.55 1.45 27.77
C GLN A 216 -15.88 1.28 28.49
N PHE A 217 -16.14 0.08 29.00
CA PHE A 217 -17.32 -0.28 29.78
C PHE A 217 -16.95 -0.46 31.25
N SER A 218 -17.88 -0.10 32.14
CA SER A 218 -17.72 -0.37 33.57
C SER A 218 -17.94 -1.85 33.84
N SER A 219 -17.02 -2.49 34.55
CA SER A 219 -17.18 -3.87 35.03
C SER A 219 -18.24 -4.02 36.13
N ILE A 220 -18.72 -2.92 36.70
CA ILE A 220 -19.64 -2.90 37.84
C ILE A 220 -21.09 -2.70 37.37
N VAL A 221 -21.29 -1.89 36.32
CA VAL A 221 -22.62 -1.54 35.82
C VAL A 221 -22.96 -2.41 34.59
N PRO A 222 -23.99 -3.26 34.65
CA PRO A 222 -24.39 -4.07 33.50
C PRO A 222 -24.83 -3.18 32.34
N THR A 223 -24.21 -3.36 31.17
CA THR A 223 -24.54 -2.60 29.96
C THR A 223 -25.56 -3.38 29.15
N SER A 224 -26.66 -2.73 28.76
CA SER A 224 -27.78 -3.37 28.04
C SER A 224 -27.52 -3.58 26.56
N ASP A 225 -26.67 -2.75 25.96
CA ASP A 225 -26.33 -2.81 24.54
C ASP A 225 -24.81 -2.92 24.38
N ILE A 226 -24.37 -4.06 23.89
CA ILE A 226 -22.96 -4.34 23.65
C ILE A 226 -22.86 -4.47 22.13
N GLY A 227 -22.34 -3.42 21.50
CA GLY A 227 -22.14 -3.35 20.07
C GLY A 227 -21.27 -4.48 19.53
N ASN A 228 -21.10 -4.55 18.20
CA ASN A 228 -20.29 -5.59 17.59
C ASN A 228 -18.79 -5.20 17.58
N PHE A 229 -18.02 -5.79 18.49
CA PHE A 229 -16.56 -5.66 18.58
C PHE A 229 -15.84 -6.92 18.11
N ASP A 230 -14.60 -6.74 17.64
CA ASP A 230 -13.70 -7.83 17.27
C ASP A 230 -13.15 -8.54 18.51
N TYR A 231 -12.86 -7.77 19.57
CA TYR A 231 -12.29 -8.26 20.81
C TYR A 231 -12.95 -7.65 22.05
N TYR A 232 -13.17 -8.50 23.05
CA TYR A 232 -13.72 -8.14 24.35
C TYR A 232 -12.71 -8.48 25.44
N LEU A 233 -12.18 -7.45 26.09
CA LEU A 233 -11.16 -7.57 27.13
C LEU A 233 -11.80 -7.37 28.50
N PHE A 234 -11.75 -8.37 29.37
CA PHE A 234 -12.21 -8.26 30.75
C PHE A 234 -11.01 -8.14 31.67
N LEU A 235 -10.86 -6.96 32.26
CA LEU A 235 -9.78 -6.64 33.17
C LEU A 235 -10.24 -6.94 34.60
N THR A 236 -9.57 -7.86 35.29
CA THR A 236 -9.87 -8.42 36.63
C THR A 236 -10.87 -9.59 36.71
N SER A 237 -10.74 -10.39 37.76
CA SER A 237 -11.59 -11.55 38.05
C SER A 237 -13.03 -11.17 38.42
N GLN A 238 -13.26 -9.96 38.96
CA GLN A 238 -14.61 -9.45 39.24
C GLN A 238 -15.34 -9.06 37.95
N ALA A 239 -14.65 -8.41 36.99
CA ALA A 239 -15.19 -8.13 35.66
C ALA A 239 -15.52 -9.40 34.87
N ALA A 240 -14.65 -10.40 34.99
CA ALA A 240 -14.82 -11.71 34.38
C ALA A 240 -16.00 -12.51 34.96
N HIS A 241 -16.45 -12.25 36.19
CA HIS A 241 -17.55 -13.01 36.80
C HIS A 241 -18.91 -12.34 36.59
N SER A 242 -18.96 -11.02 36.45
CA SER A 242 -20.20 -10.25 36.35
C SER A 242 -20.67 -10.07 34.90
N ALA A 243 -19.77 -9.80 33.95
CA ALA A 243 -20.12 -9.55 32.55
C ALA A 243 -20.06 -10.80 31.66
N LYS A 244 -19.17 -11.75 31.96
CA LYS A 244 -18.97 -12.98 31.16
C LYS A 244 -20.21 -13.87 31.10
N TYR A 245 -20.92 -14.08 32.22
CA TYR A 245 -22.11 -14.94 32.24
C TYR A 245 -23.28 -14.38 31.42
N ALA A 246 -23.40 -13.05 31.33
CA ALA A 246 -24.42 -12.39 30.49
C ALA A 246 -24.05 -12.40 29.00
N LEU A 247 -22.75 -12.48 28.68
CA LEU A 247 -22.20 -12.31 27.33
C LEU A 247 -21.78 -13.60 26.64
N ASP A 248 -21.43 -14.65 27.40
CA ASP A 248 -21.05 -15.98 26.86
C ASP A 248 -22.17 -16.63 26.02
N SER A 249 -23.42 -16.16 26.15
CA SER A 249 -24.55 -16.60 25.32
C SER A 249 -24.73 -15.80 24.02
N LYS A 250 -24.12 -14.61 23.91
CA LYS A 250 -24.30 -13.67 22.78
C LYS A 250 -23.02 -13.48 21.95
N ILE A 251 -21.86 -13.74 22.52
CA ILE A 251 -20.55 -13.48 21.92
C ILE A 251 -19.76 -14.78 21.82
N SER A 252 -19.11 -14.98 20.68
CA SER A 252 -18.28 -16.17 20.46
C SER A 252 -17.05 -16.16 21.37
N ARG A 253 -16.75 -17.31 21.99
CA ARG A 253 -15.70 -17.47 23.02
C ARG A 253 -14.29 -17.11 22.54
N ASP A 254 -14.03 -17.20 21.24
CA ASP A 254 -12.75 -16.83 20.61
C ASP A 254 -12.47 -15.32 20.68
N LYS A 255 -13.51 -14.48 20.76
CA LYS A 255 -13.40 -13.02 20.86
C LYS A 255 -13.17 -12.51 22.30
N ILE A 256 -13.32 -13.39 23.30
CA ILE A 256 -13.25 -13.04 24.71
C ILE A 256 -11.83 -13.29 25.24
N PHE A 257 -11.29 -12.30 25.96
CA PHE A 257 -9.98 -12.37 26.62
C PHE A 257 -10.12 -11.93 28.07
N LEU A 258 -9.51 -12.72 28.97
CA LEU A 258 -9.53 -12.47 30.41
C LEU A 258 -8.13 -12.07 30.85
N ILE A 259 -7.99 -10.87 31.41
CA ILE A 259 -6.69 -10.27 31.72
C ILE A 259 -6.70 -9.80 33.17
N SER A 260 -5.75 -10.29 33.97
CA SER A 260 -5.70 -10.02 35.42
C SER A 260 -4.89 -8.77 35.77
N TYR A 261 -4.91 -7.76 34.91
CA TYR A 261 -4.15 -6.51 35.07
C TYR A 261 -5.03 -5.29 34.80
N ILE A 262 -4.67 -4.16 35.43
CA ILE A 262 -5.36 -2.87 35.26
C ILE A 262 -4.47 -1.86 34.52
N ASN A 263 -3.15 -1.96 34.69
CA ASN A 263 -2.18 -1.12 34.00
C ASN A 263 -2.20 -1.39 32.48
N LYS A 264 -2.36 -0.33 31.67
CA LYS A 264 -2.52 -0.43 30.21
C LYS A 264 -1.43 -1.25 29.52
N GLU A 265 -0.17 -1.07 29.89
CA GLU A 265 0.97 -1.70 29.22
C GLU A 265 0.97 -3.20 29.49
N ARG A 266 0.76 -3.58 30.75
CA ARG A 266 0.65 -4.99 31.13
C ARG A 266 -0.59 -5.66 30.56
N VAL A 267 -1.70 -4.92 30.43
CA VAL A 267 -2.94 -5.43 29.82
C VAL A 267 -2.69 -5.78 28.36
N ILE A 268 -2.10 -4.85 27.60
CA ILE A 268 -1.79 -5.08 26.19
C ILE A 268 -0.74 -6.19 26.03
N GLU A 269 0.31 -6.21 26.85
CA GLU A 269 1.32 -7.27 26.80
C GLU A 269 0.71 -8.67 27.03
N GLU A 270 -0.13 -8.81 28.05
CA GLU A 270 -0.81 -10.08 28.37
C GLU A 270 -1.81 -10.47 27.27
N TRP A 271 -2.55 -9.50 26.75
CA TRP A 271 -3.49 -9.72 25.66
C TRP A 271 -2.77 -10.21 24.38
N LEU A 272 -1.66 -9.57 24.02
CA LEU A 272 -0.84 -9.98 22.89
C LEU A 272 -0.28 -11.38 23.07
N LYS A 273 0.14 -11.76 24.29
CA LYS A 273 0.55 -13.15 24.59
C LYS A 273 -0.59 -14.15 24.36
N GLN A 274 -1.82 -13.83 24.79
CA GLN A 274 -2.98 -14.69 24.55
C GLN A 274 -3.35 -14.80 23.07
N LEU A 275 -3.25 -13.70 22.31
CA LEU A 275 -3.46 -13.69 20.86
C LEU A 275 -2.41 -14.54 20.13
N LYS A 276 -1.13 -14.40 20.50
CA LYS A 276 -0.04 -15.26 19.99
C LYS A 276 -0.29 -16.74 20.31
N GLY A 277 -0.71 -17.06 21.53
CA GLY A 277 -1.05 -18.42 21.94
C GLY A 277 -2.20 -19.03 21.14
N LYS A 278 -3.25 -18.26 20.83
CA LYS A 278 -4.34 -18.70 19.97
C LYS A 278 -3.87 -18.99 18.53
N ARG A 279 -2.98 -18.15 17.97
CA ARG A 279 -2.42 -18.34 16.62
C ARG A 279 -1.63 -19.64 16.47
N LEU A 280 -0.82 -19.99 17.46
CA LEU A 280 -0.03 -21.23 17.48
C LEU A 280 -0.90 -22.50 17.49
N ASN A 281 -2.10 -22.44 18.09
CA ASN A 281 -3.01 -23.58 18.12
C ASN A 281 -3.81 -23.79 16.82
N TYR A 282 -4.06 -22.74 16.03
CA TYR A 282 -4.70 -22.88 14.70
C TYR A 282 -3.72 -23.36 13.62
N GLY A 283 -2.42 -23.13 13.78
CA GLY A 283 -1.38 -23.64 12.86
C GLY A 283 -1.14 -25.15 12.94
N ASN A 284 -1.54 -25.82 14.03
CA ASN A 284 -1.37 -27.26 14.23
C ASN A 284 -2.57 -28.12 13.80
N ASN A 285 -3.64 -27.50 13.29
CA ASN A 285 -4.83 -28.21 12.75
C ASN A 285 -4.87 -28.24 11.22
N ILE A 286 -3.74 -27.94 10.56
CA ILE A 286 -3.54 -28.17 9.13
C ILE A 286 -2.43 -29.22 8.99
N CYS A 287 -2.74 -30.44 9.41
CA CYS A 287 -2.04 -31.68 9.07
C CYS A 287 -3.10 -32.75 8.79
#